data_AF-A0A316TV56-F1
#
_entry.id   AF-A0A316TV56-F1
#
_cell.length_a   1.000
_cell.length_b   1.000
_cell.length_c   1.000
_cell.angle_alpha   90.00
_cell.angle_beta   90.00
_cell.angle_gamma   90.00
#
_symmetry.space_group_name_H-M   'P 1'
#
loop_
_entity.id
_entity.type
_entity.pdbx_description
1 polymer ?
#
loop_
_entity_poly.entity_id
_entity_poly.type
_entity_poly.pdbx_seq_one_letter_code
_entity_poly.pdbx_strand_id
1 'polypeptide(L)'
;MKTMRKYLSITITVLLLTLTIVSCNIFQTDDKKTDFELSFADFEKVGVIHNEGLDLIKNYISENRDILRDRDKLINKINELSVLSSNIDEEINTLPLIDLNVISLSTINFVDEKFDNDKSTDLLSANSISDPSGLIPDTLWNQFSSTARNFVIELSEIHDSYNSLSQLYFSIENFVMSVQSSSIIEEEKIALFTGAYTAYYSNEYWTYNNDDWEALHFDDGNSMTKSLHTANSSSSSWRTHVRADIGGGIVGGAMGARAGAIAGATAGGVGALPGAVSGAVSGGIAGSVGASAASIVLSWF
;
A
#
# COMPACT_ATOMS: atom_id res chain seq x y z
N MET A 1 -56.22 1.04 -2.76
CA MET A 1 -55.23 1.79 -1.95
C MET A 1 -55.14 1.36 -0.48
N LYS A 2 -56.25 1.28 0.29
CA LYS A 2 -56.17 0.91 1.72
C LYS A 2 -55.58 -0.49 1.97
N THR A 3 -55.89 -1.47 1.13
CA THR A 3 -55.35 -2.84 1.21
C THR A 3 -53.85 -2.88 0.93
N MET A 4 -53.37 -2.15 -0.07
CA MET A 4 -51.95 -2.12 -0.46
C MET A 4 -51.05 -1.51 0.63
N ARG A 5 -51.52 -0.46 1.32
CA ARG A 5 -50.81 0.12 2.48
C ARG A 5 -50.67 -0.85 3.65
N LYS A 6 -51.67 -1.71 3.88
CA LYS A 6 -51.61 -2.74 4.93
C LYS A 6 -50.56 -3.80 4.63
N TYR A 7 -50.49 -4.29 3.39
CA TYR A 7 -49.47 -5.27 3.00
C TYR A 7 -48.06 -4.69 3.09
N LEU A 8 -47.84 -3.47 2.61
CA LEU A 8 -46.52 -2.83 2.68
C LEU A 8 -46.05 -2.64 4.14
N SER A 9 -46.95 -2.24 5.04
CA SER A 9 -46.62 -2.09 6.46
C SER A 9 -46.24 -3.43 7.08
N ILE A 10 -46.99 -4.51 6.79
CA ILE A 10 -46.71 -5.85 7.30
C ILE A 10 -45.34 -6.34 6.81
N THR A 11 -45.02 -6.16 5.52
CA THR A 11 -43.74 -6.58 4.96
C THR A 11 -42.57 -5.85 5.60
N ILE A 12 -42.67 -4.54 5.81
CA ILE A 12 -41.62 -3.74 6.48
C ILE A 12 -41.46 -4.19 7.94
N THR A 13 -42.55 -4.42 8.66
CA THR A 13 -42.50 -4.89 10.04
C THR A 13 -41.88 -6.28 10.14
N VAL A 14 -42.23 -7.20 9.25
CA VAL A 14 -41.63 -8.55 9.21
C VAL A 14 -40.14 -8.45 8.88
N LEU A 15 -39.74 -7.62 7.92
CA LEU A 15 -38.34 -7.41 7.54
C LEU A 15 -37.52 -6.87 8.72
N LEU A 16 -38.03 -5.85 9.42
CA LEU A 16 -37.39 -5.27 10.62
C LEU A 16 -37.32 -6.28 11.77
N LEU A 17 -38.35 -7.11 11.93
CA LEU A 17 -38.38 -8.16 12.96
C LEU A 17 -37.38 -9.28 12.64
N THR A 18 -37.27 -9.70 11.38
CA THR A 18 -36.24 -10.66 10.96
C THR A 18 -34.84 -10.09 11.10
N LEU A 19 -34.62 -8.81 10.79
CA LEU A 19 -33.33 -8.15 10.99
C LEU A 19 -32.95 -8.11 12.48
N THR A 20 -33.90 -7.78 13.35
CA THR A 20 -33.65 -7.76 14.81
C THR A 20 -33.46 -9.16 15.40
N ILE A 21 -34.20 -10.17 14.97
CA ILE A 21 -34.02 -11.56 15.43
C ILE A 21 -32.67 -12.12 14.93
N VAL A 22 -32.30 -11.86 13.69
CA VAL A 22 -30.99 -12.24 13.14
C VAL A 22 -29.87 -11.53 13.92
N SER A 23 -29.99 -10.22 14.18
CA SER A 23 -29.03 -9.52 15.03
C SER A 23 -28.97 -10.11 16.45
N CYS A 24 -30.11 -10.47 17.06
CA CYS A 24 -30.13 -10.98 18.43
C CYS A 24 -29.53 -12.39 18.57
N ASN A 25 -29.73 -13.26 17.56
CA ASN A 25 -29.14 -14.60 17.55
C ASN A 25 -27.64 -14.59 17.21
N ILE A 26 -27.16 -13.57 16.49
CA ILE A 26 -25.72 -13.36 16.23
C ILE A 26 -24.98 -12.97 17.53
N PHE A 27 -25.63 -12.30 18.48
CA PHE A 27 -25.04 -11.97 19.78
C PHE A 27 -25.01 -13.13 20.80
N GLN A 28 -25.50 -14.33 20.43
CA GLN A 28 -25.49 -15.52 21.28
C GLN A 28 -24.47 -16.59 20.84
N THR A 29 -23.58 -16.30 19.89
CA THR A 29 -22.38 -17.13 19.70
C THR A 29 -21.45 -16.91 20.87
N ASP A 30 -21.06 -18.00 21.54
CA ASP A 30 -20.12 -18.04 22.65
C ASP A 30 -19.04 -16.96 22.56
N ASP A 31 -18.85 -16.26 23.67
CA ASP A 31 -17.88 -15.20 23.94
C ASP A 31 -16.43 -15.73 23.94
N LYS A 32 -16.09 -16.61 22.99
CA LYS A 32 -14.72 -16.78 22.54
C LYS A 32 -14.38 -15.55 21.73
N LYS A 33 -14.07 -14.45 22.44
CA LYS A 33 -13.03 -13.54 21.96
C LYS A 33 -11.82 -14.43 21.64
N THR A 34 -11.72 -14.86 20.38
CA THR A 34 -10.42 -15.14 19.81
C THR A 34 -9.76 -13.78 19.84
N ASP A 35 -8.90 -13.56 20.84
CA ASP A 35 -7.97 -12.45 20.85
C ASP A 35 -7.14 -12.63 19.57
N PHE A 36 -7.61 -11.99 18.50
CA PHE A 36 -6.89 -11.90 17.25
C PHE A 36 -5.75 -10.94 17.55
N GLU A 37 -4.64 -11.49 18.00
CA GLU A 37 -3.41 -10.74 18.21
C GLU A 37 -2.77 -10.58 16.84
N LEU A 38 -2.82 -9.35 16.30
CA LEU A 38 -2.08 -8.95 15.11
C LEU A 38 -0.62 -9.33 15.30
N SER A 39 -0.14 -10.31 14.52
CA SER A 39 1.21 -10.80 14.68
C SER A 39 2.16 -10.08 13.72
N PHE A 40 3.37 -9.86 14.20
CA PHE A 40 4.50 -9.37 13.40
C PHE A 40 4.69 -10.19 12.10
N ALA A 41 4.39 -11.49 12.12
CA ALA A 41 4.56 -12.36 10.97
C ALA A 41 3.51 -12.13 9.86
N ASP A 42 2.36 -11.54 10.19
CA ASP A 42 1.26 -11.39 9.22
C ASP A 42 1.58 -10.34 8.16
N PHE A 43 2.39 -9.35 8.50
CA PHE A 43 2.78 -8.25 7.59
C PHE A 43 4.15 -8.45 6.95
N GLU A 44 4.96 -9.40 7.42
CA GLU A 44 6.24 -9.76 6.79
C GLU A 44 6.04 -10.13 5.31
N LYS A 45 4.96 -10.87 5.03
CA LYS A 45 4.56 -11.25 3.66
C LYS A 45 4.33 -10.04 2.74
N VAL A 46 3.89 -8.89 3.26
CA VAL A 46 3.69 -7.68 2.44
C VAL A 46 4.99 -7.28 1.77
N GLY A 47 6.09 -7.25 2.51
CA GLY A 47 7.39 -6.83 1.98
C GLY A 47 8.00 -7.85 1.01
N VAL A 48 7.83 -9.14 1.27
CA VAL A 48 8.29 -10.21 0.36
C VAL A 48 7.54 -10.14 -0.98
N ILE A 49 6.21 -10.13 -0.94
CA ILE A 49 5.37 -10.10 -2.15
C ILE A 49 5.51 -8.76 -2.88
N HIS A 50 5.75 -7.66 -2.15
CA HIS A 50 6.09 -6.38 -2.76
C HIS A 50 7.30 -6.51 -3.69
N ASN A 51 8.41 -7.08 -3.21
CA ASN A 51 9.63 -7.23 -4.01
C ASN A 51 9.40 -8.16 -5.22
N GLU A 52 8.66 -9.26 -5.04
CA GLU A 52 8.27 -10.14 -6.15
C GLU A 52 7.42 -9.40 -7.20
N GLY A 53 6.49 -8.55 -6.76
CA GLY A 53 5.69 -7.68 -7.62
C GLY A 53 6.54 -6.69 -8.43
N LEU A 54 7.59 -6.12 -7.82
CA LEU A 54 8.53 -5.26 -8.55
C LEU A 54 9.33 -6.04 -9.59
N ASP A 55 9.76 -7.25 -9.28
CA ASP A 55 10.43 -8.13 -10.25
C ASP A 55 9.51 -8.49 -11.42
N LEU A 56 8.22 -8.77 -11.17
CA LEU A 56 7.23 -9.01 -12.22
C LEU A 56 7.10 -7.82 -13.17
N ILE A 57 7.01 -6.60 -12.62
CA ILE A 57 6.91 -5.38 -13.45
C ILE A 57 8.20 -5.13 -14.22
N LYS A 58 9.36 -5.25 -13.56
CA LYS A 58 10.69 -5.08 -14.17
C LYS A 58 10.86 -6.03 -15.35
N ASN A 59 10.55 -7.31 -15.16
CA ASN A 59 10.62 -8.34 -16.20
C ASN A 59 9.68 -8.03 -17.36
N TYR A 60 8.43 -7.65 -17.07
CA TYR A 60 7.48 -7.26 -18.11
C TYR A 60 7.98 -6.08 -18.95
N ILE A 61 8.50 -5.02 -18.31
CA ILE A 61 9.05 -3.85 -19.01
C ILE A 61 10.26 -4.25 -19.86
N SER A 62 11.14 -5.10 -19.32
CA SER A 62 12.31 -5.62 -20.03
C SER A 62 11.93 -6.36 -21.32
N GLU A 63 10.88 -7.18 -21.27
CA GLU A 63 10.37 -7.94 -22.42
C GLU A 63 9.53 -7.09 -23.39
N ASN A 64 8.95 -5.98 -22.92
CA ASN A 64 7.99 -5.18 -23.67
C ASN A 64 8.43 -3.71 -23.80
N ARG A 65 9.71 -3.44 -24.08
CA ARG A 65 10.30 -2.08 -24.06
C ARG A 65 9.54 -1.02 -24.84
N ASP A 66 8.83 -1.39 -25.92
CA ASP A 66 7.99 -0.46 -26.68
C ASP A 66 6.87 0.18 -25.84
N ILE A 67 6.47 -0.43 -24.72
CA ILE A 67 5.47 0.13 -23.80
C ILE A 67 5.95 1.45 -23.17
N LEU A 68 7.27 1.67 -23.07
CA LEU A 68 7.86 2.89 -22.52
C LEU A 68 7.55 4.13 -23.37
N ARG A 69 7.07 3.96 -24.61
CA ARG A 69 6.67 5.07 -25.48
C ARG A 69 5.27 5.61 -25.20
N ASP A 70 4.49 4.91 -24.38
CA ASP A 70 3.10 5.22 -24.08
C ASP A 70 2.89 5.16 -22.57
N ARG A 71 3.04 6.34 -21.94
CA ARG A 71 2.94 6.53 -20.49
C ARG A 71 1.64 5.96 -19.93
N ASP A 72 0.50 6.27 -20.55
CA ASP A 72 -0.80 5.86 -20.04
C ASP A 72 -0.99 4.34 -20.14
N LYS A 73 -0.53 3.72 -21.25
CA LYS A 73 -0.54 2.27 -21.40
C LYS A 73 0.36 1.58 -20.36
N LEU A 74 1.51 2.17 -20.06
CA LEU A 74 2.44 1.67 -19.05
C LEU A 74 1.85 1.77 -17.64
N ILE A 75 1.28 2.91 -17.26
CA ILE A 75 0.59 3.11 -15.97
C ILE A 75 -0.52 2.09 -15.78
N ASN A 76 -1.36 1.90 -16.79
CA ASN A 76 -2.44 0.90 -16.74
C ASN A 76 -1.90 -0.53 -16.54
N LYS A 77 -0.76 -0.84 -17.15
CA LYS A 77 -0.14 -2.16 -17.01
C LYS A 77 0.53 -2.36 -15.66
N ILE A 78 1.17 -1.33 -15.11
CA ILE A 78 1.69 -1.34 -13.74
C ILE A 78 0.55 -1.62 -12.78
N ASN A 79 -0.58 -0.92 -12.89
CA ASN A 79 -1.76 -1.16 -12.07
C ASN A 79 -2.25 -2.62 -12.14
N GLU A 80 -2.36 -3.17 -13.35
CA GLU A 80 -2.76 -4.57 -13.55
C GLU A 80 -1.80 -5.55 -12.86
N LEU A 81 -0.49 -5.34 -13.01
CA LEU A 81 0.54 -6.21 -12.43
C LEU A 81 0.66 -6.07 -10.91
N SER A 82 0.44 -4.87 -10.35
CA SER A 82 0.38 -4.65 -8.90
C SER A 82 -0.84 -5.32 -8.27
N VAL A 83 -1.96 -5.38 -8.97
CA VAL A 83 -3.11 -6.16 -8.52
C VAL A 83 -2.82 -7.66 -8.65
N LEU A 84 -2.17 -8.10 -9.72
CA LEU A 84 -1.77 -9.50 -9.86
C LEU A 84 -0.82 -9.94 -8.74
N SER A 85 0.14 -9.10 -8.34
CA SER A 85 1.10 -9.43 -7.27
C SER A 85 0.42 -9.65 -5.94
N SER A 86 -0.62 -8.88 -5.62
CA SER A 86 -1.41 -9.07 -4.40
C SER A 86 -2.17 -10.41 -4.33
N ASN A 87 -2.29 -11.13 -5.46
CA ASN A 87 -2.92 -12.46 -5.53
C ASN A 87 -1.90 -13.62 -5.57
N ILE A 88 -0.58 -13.35 -5.48
CA ILE A 88 0.47 -14.38 -5.52
C ILE A 88 0.33 -15.38 -4.37
N ASP A 89 -0.13 -14.92 -3.21
CA ASP A 89 -0.39 -15.78 -2.06
C ASP A 89 -1.86 -16.24 -2.03
N GLU A 90 -2.08 -17.54 -2.27
CA GLU A 90 -3.40 -18.17 -2.23
C GLU A 90 -4.07 -18.06 -0.85
N GLU A 91 -3.29 -17.89 0.22
CA GLU A 91 -3.81 -17.73 1.59
C GLU A 91 -4.55 -16.38 1.75
N ILE A 92 -4.15 -15.37 0.98
CA ILE A 92 -4.74 -14.02 0.96
C ILE A 92 -6.01 -13.96 0.08
N ASN A 93 -6.15 -14.88 -0.89
CA ASN A 93 -7.22 -14.91 -1.90
C ASN A 93 -8.61 -15.34 -1.35
N THR A 94 -8.77 -15.51 -0.04
CA THR A 94 -10.01 -16.02 0.56
C THR A 94 -11.07 -14.95 0.83
N LEU A 95 -10.82 -13.66 0.56
CA LEU A 95 -11.78 -12.58 0.76
C LEU A 95 -12.38 -12.04 -0.56
N PRO A 96 -13.64 -12.38 -0.89
CA PRO A 96 -14.19 -12.24 -2.24
C PRO A 96 -14.72 -10.84 -2.61
N LEU A 97 -14.25 -9.73 -2.01
CA LEU A 97 -14.95 -8.43 -2.16
C LEU A 97 -14.06 -7.17 -2.22
N ILE A 98 -12.73 -7.30 -2.28
CA ILE A 98 -11.85 -6.12 -2.32
C ILE A 98 -11.54 -5.77 -3.77
N ASP A 99 -11.95 -4.57 -4.20
CA ASP A 99 -11.58 -4.03 -5.51
C ASP A 99 -10.16 -3.47 -5.46
N LEU A 100 -9.19 -4.37 -5.59
CA LEU A 100 -7.76 -4.05 -5.54
C LEU A 100 -7.33 -3.14 -6.69
N ASN A 101 -8.07 -3.11 -7.81
CA ASN A 101 -7.82 -2.16 -8.90
C ASN A 101 -8.07 -0.73 -8.46
N VAL A 102 -9.14 -0.49 -7.70
CA VAL A 102 -9.43 0.86 -7.17
C VAL A 102 -8.34 1.31 -6.21
N ILE A 103 -7.86 0.41 -5.34
CA ILE A 103 -6.79 0.71 -4.38
C ILE A 103 -5.49 1.02 -5.13
N SER A 104 -5.03 0.13 -6.00
CA SER A 104 -3.79 0.32 -6.74
C SER A 104 -3.83 1.58 -7.62
N LEU A 105 -4.94 1.82 -8.32
CA LEU A 105 -5.09 3.00 -9.19
C LEU A 105 -5.14 4.30 -8.38
N SER A 106 -5.79 4.31 -7.22
CA SER A 106 -5.80 5.48 -6.35
C SER A 106 -4.41 5.83 -5.82
N THR A 107 -3.60 4.82 -5.51
CA THR A 107 -2.22 5.00 -5.08
C THR A 107 -1.33 5.46 -6.23
N ILE A 108 -1.46 4.87 -7.42
CA ILE A 108 -0.71 5.29 -8.61
C ILE A 108 -1.07 6.72 -8.99
N ASN A 109 -2.34 7.10 -8.99
CA ASN A 109 -2.76 8.48 -9.29
C ASN A 109 -2.24 9.47 -8.24
N PHE A 110 -2.16 9.07 -6.97
CA PHE A 110 -1.55 9.90 -5.94
C PHE A 110 -0.05 10.11 -6.17
N VAL A 111 0.68 9.03 -6.49
CA VAL A 111 2.09 9.13 -6.89
C VAL A 111 2.21 10.00 -8.14
N ASP A 112 1.36 9.78 -9.13
CA ASP A 112 1.36 10.58 -10.35
C ASP A 112 1.13 12.07 -10.06
N GLU A 113 0.12 12.44 -9.27
CA GLU A 113 -0.13 13.82 -8.87
C GLU A 113 1.06 14.45 -8.14
N LYS A 114 1.77 13.69 -7.30
CA LYS A 114 2.94 14.18 -6.56
C LYS A 114 4.19 14.30 -7.43
N PHE A 115 4.31 13.49 -8.47
CA PHE A 115 5.48 13.48 -9.36
C PHE A 115 5.27 14.28 -10.66
N ASP A 116 4.02 14.56 -11.08
CA ASP A 116 3.65 15.37 -12.25
C ASP A 116 3.57 16.88 -11.92
N ASN A 117 3.26 17.25 -10.67
CA ASN A 117 3.06 18.66 -10.28
C ASN A 117 4.32 19.48 -10.01
N ASP A 118 5.53 18.99 -10.30
CA ASP A 118 6.68 19.88 -10.26
C ASP A 118 7.69 19.63 -11.37
N LYS A 119 8.17 20.73 -11.91
CA LYS A 119 9.36 20.79 -12.74
C LYS A 119 10.44 19.98 -12.03
N SER A 120 10.84 18.89 -12.66
CA SER A 120 11.68 17.77 -12.20
C SER A 120 13.09 18.12 -11.68
N THR A 121 13.35 19.35 -11.27
CA THR A 121 14.62 19.76 -10.64
C THR A 121 14.58 19.76 -9.11
N ASP A 122 13.42 19.91 -8.48
CA ASP A 122 13.35 20.04 -7.00
C ASP A 122 13.05 18.72 -6.26
N LEU A 123 12.34 17.75 -6.86
CA LEU A 123 12.08 16.44 -6.23
C LEU A 123 13.30 15.49 -6.28
N LEU A 124 14.15 15.62 -7.31
CA LEU A 124 15.46 14.94 -7.38
C LEU A 124 16.53 15.62 -6.52
N SER A 125 16.26 16.83 -6.01
CA SER A 125 17.01 17.36 -4.88
C SER A 125 16.46 16.68 -3.63
N ALA A 126 17.07 15.56 -3.28
CA ALA A 126 16.66 14.63 -2.22
C ALA A 126 16.60 15.19 -0.77
N ASN A 127 16.55 16.52 -0.63
CA ASN A 127 16.44 17.26 0.63
C ASN A 127 15.11 18.05 0.75
N SER A 128 14.21 18.03 -0.23
CA SER A 128 13.07 18.96 -0.31
C SER A 128 11.68 18.35 0.00
N ILE A 129 11.55 17.03 0.17
CA ILE A 129 10.40 16.48 0.92
C ILE A 129 10.70 16.68 2.41
N SER A 130 10.75 17.95 2.83
CA SER A 130 10.77 18.35 4.23
C SER A 130 9.38 18.27 4.87
N ASP A 131 8.36 17.94 4.07
CA ASP A 131 6.99 17.76 4.52
C ASP A 131 6.56 16.28 4.41
N PRO A 132 6.71 15.51 5.50
CA PRO A 132 6.26 14.12 5.57
C PRO A 132 4.74 13.95 5.39
N SER A 133 3.94 15.02 5.40
CA SER A 133 2.53 14.95 5.00
C SER A 133 2.34 14.60 3.52
N GLY A 134 3.37 14.82 2.69
CA GLY A 134 3.37 14.45 1.28
C GLY A 134 3.47 12.94 1.00
N LEU A 135 3.67 12.10 2.03
CA LEU A 135 3.81 10.65 1.88
C LEU A 135 2.48 9.93 1.61
N ILE A 136 1.36 10.53 2.03
CA ILE A 136 0.00 9.98 1.84
C ILE A 136 -0.97 11.09 1.38
N PRO A 137 -2.09 10.76 0.71
CA PRO A 137 -3.06 11.76 0.27
C PRO A 137 -3.64 12.56 1.45
N ASP A 138 -3.90 13.85 1.26
CA ASP A 138 -4.52 14.74 2.26
C ASP A 138 -5.83 14.16 2.83
N THR A 139 -6.59 13.46 1.99
CA THR A 139 -7.83 12.80 2.40
C THR A 139 -7.57 11.75 3.48
N LEU A 140 -6.50 10.96 3.36
CA LEU A 140 -6.10 9.96 4.36
C LEU A 140 -5.40 10.62 5.54
N TRP A 141 -4.50 11.58 5.30
CA TRP A 141 -3.79 12.35 6.33
C TRP A 141 -4.74 13.01 7.35
N ASN A 142 -5.83 13.59 6.85
CA ASN A 142 -6.85 14.25 7.68
C ASN A 142 -7.72 13.24 8.46
N GLN A 143 -7.72 11.97 8.07
CA GLN A 143 -8.45 10.91 8.78
C GLN A 143 -7.60 10.25 9.87
N PHE A 144 -6.28 10.33 9.76
CA PHE A 144 -5.38 9.81 10.80
C PHE A 144 -5.44 10.66 12.06
N SER A 145 -5.25 10.01 13.21
CA SER A 145 -5.02 10.66 14.49
C SER A 145 -3.69 11.44 14.46
N SER A 146 -3.53 12.43 15.34
CA SER A 146 -2.25 13.14 15.44
C SER A 146 -1.10 12.21 15.78
N THR A 147 -1.34 11.20 16.60
CA THR A 147 -0.33 10.20 16.96
C THR A 147 0.02 9.31 15.77
N ALA A 148 -0.96 8.84 15.00
CA ALA A 148 -0.69 8.09 13.77
C ALA A 148 0.08 8.92 12.74
N ARG A 149 -0.26 10.20 12.56
CA ARG A 149 0.51 11.11 11.70
C ARG A 149 1.96 11.22 12.15
N ASN A 150 2.24 11.35 13.44
CA ASN A 150 3.63 11.38 13.94
C ASN A 150 4.38 10.07 13.61
N PHE A 151 3.71 8.92 13.65
CA PHE A 151 4.32 7.67 13.20
C PHE A 151 4.58 7.62 11.69
N VAL A 152 3.69 8.19 10.86
CA VAL A 152 3.96 8.34 9.42
C VAL A 152 5.24 9.16 9.19
N ILE A 153 5.39 10.26 9.94
CA ILE A 153 6.59 11.10 9.90
C ILE A 153 7.83 10.31 10.33
N GLU A 154 7.79 9.68 11.51
CA GLU A 154 8.89 8.90 12.05
C GLU A 154 9.34 7.80 11.08
N LEU A 155 8.40 7.04 10.51
CA LEU A 155 8.72 5.99 9.54
C LEU A 155 9.39 6.57 8.29
N SER A 156 8.93 7.72 7.82
CA SER A 156 9.56 8.41 6.69
C SER A 156 10.96 8.93 7.00
N GLU A 157 11.31 9.18 8.27
CA GLU A 157 12.64 9.69 8.65
C GLU A 157 13.63 8.56 8.97
N ILE A 158 13.13 7.37 9.35
CA ILE A 158 13.95 6.20 9.69
C ILE A 158 14.89 5.85 8.53
N HIS A 159 14.41 5.84 7.29
CA HIS A 159 15.26 5.44 6.17
C HIS A 159 16.41 6.43 5.91
N ASP A 160 16.23 7.74 6.16
CA ASP A 160 17.28 8.77 5.96
C ASP A 160 18.41 8.70 6.97
N SER A 161 18.14 8.14 8.15
CA SER A 161 18.98 8.33 9.34
C SER A 161 20.09 7.29 9.50
N TYR A 162 20.11 6.23 8.69
CA TYR A 162 21.02 5.09 8.89
C TYR A 162 21.91 4.77 7.69
N ASN A 163 23.17 4.43 8.01
CA ASN A 163 24.21 4.09 7.03
C ASN A 163 24.38 2.58 6.82
N SER A 164 23.57 1.74 7.48
CA SER A 164 23.63 0.28 7.37
C SER A 164 22.25 -0.36 7.47
N LEU A 165 22.03 -1.45 6.72
CA LEU A 165 20.78 -2.21 6.74
C LEU A 165 20.44 -2.76 8.13
N SER A 166 21.43 -3.23 8.89
CA SER A 166 21.19 -3.75 10.24
C SER A 166 20.65 -2.70 11.21
N GLN A 167 21.13 -1.45 11.14
CA GLN A 167 20.61 -0.36 11.97
C GLN A 167 19.20 0.03 11.54
N LEU A 168 18.96 0.07 10.23
CA LEU A 168 17.64 0.33 9.68
C LEU A 168 16.61 -0.70 10.15
N TYR A 169 16.92 -2.00 10.03
CA TYR A 169 16.04 -3.09 10.46
C TYR A 169 15.70 -2.99 11.94
N PHE A 170 16.70 -2.76 12.78
CA PHE A 170 16.49 -2.56 14.21
C PHE A 170 15.58 -1.35 14.50
N SER A 171 15.72 -0.26 13.75
CA SER A 171 14.86 0.92 13.91
C SER A 171 13.43 0.67 13.43
N ILE A 172 13.22 -0.07 12.35
CA ILE A 172 11.89 -0.48 11.90
C ILE A 172 11.23 -1.40 12.93
N GLU A 173 11.97 -2.35 13.53
CA GLU A 173 11.44 -3.20 14.60
C GLU A 173 11.02 -2.38 15.83
N ASN A 174 11.85 -1.42 16.26
CA ASN A 174 11.49 -0.52 17.37
C ASN A 174 10.28 0.36 17.04
N PHE A 175 10.17 0.82 15.79
CA PHE A 175 9.02 1.55 15.30
C PHE A 175 7.74 0.71 15.41
N VAL A 176 7.78 -0.53 14.92
CA VAL A 176 6.65 -1.49 15.00
C VAL A 176 6.25 -1.72 16.46
N MET A 177 7.20 -1.93 17.37
CA MET A 177 6.91 -2.06 18.80
C MET A 177 6.25 -0.80 19.40
N SER A 178 6.68 0.38 18.96
CA SER A 178 6.12 1.67 19.40
C SER A 178 4.68 1.85 18.91
N VAL A 179 4.40 1.49 17.65
CA VAL A 179 3.04 1.49 17.09
C VAL A 179 2.15 0.48 17.82
N GLN A 180 2.63 -0.75 18.04
CA GLN A 180 1.88 -1.82 18.72
C GLN A 180 1.47 -1.41 20.15
N SER A 181 2.39 -0.79 20.90
CA SER A 181 2.17 -0.36 22.28
C SER A 181 1.39 0.96 22.41
N SER A 182 1.16 1.65 21.29
CA SER A 182 0.41 2.91 21.28
C SER A 182 -1.11 2.71 21.40
N SER A 183 -1.81 3.80 21.71
CA SER A 183 -3.27 3.84 21.84
C SER A 183 -4.00 4.20 20.54
N ILE A 184 -3.33 4.18 19.39
CA ILE A 184 -3.98 4.45 18.10
C ILE A 184 -4.93 3.31 17.73
N ILE A 185 -5.90 3.57 16.84
CA ILE A 185 -6.88 2.55 16.46
C ILE A 185 -6.24 1.46 15.58
N GLU A 186 -6.83 0.27 15.56
CA GLU A 186 -6.27 -0.89 14.85
C GLU A 186 -6.12 -0.64 13.35
N GLU A 187 -7.06 0.10 12.73
CA GLU A 187 -6.98 0.46 11.32
C GLU A 187 -5.73 1.31 11.01
N GLU A 188 -5.32 2.18 11.94
CA GLU A 188 -4.10 3.00 11.81
C GLU A 188 -2.85 2.14 12.02
N LYS A 189 -2.86 1.24 13.01
CA LYS A 189 -1.74 0.30 13.25
C LYS A 189 -1.49 -0.58 12.02
N ILE A 190 -2.55 -1.17 11.48
CA ILE A 190 -2.50 -2.03 10.30
C ILE A 190 -1.88 -1.28 9.10
N ALA A 191 -2.29 -0.04 8.85
CA ALA A 191 -1.73 0.78 7.79
C ALA A 191 -0.23 1.10 8.02
N LEU A 192 0.15 1.43 9.26
CA LEU A 192 1.53 1.72 9.63
C LEU A 192 2.42 0.47 9.56
N PHE A 193 1.93 -0.71 9.95
CA PHE A 193 2.64 -1.97 9.79
C PHE A 193 2.89 -2.25 8.32
N THR A 194 1.85 -2.13 7.49
CA THR A 194 1.98 -2.32 6.03
C THR A 194 3.08 -1.42 5.44
N GLY A 195 3.12 -0.14 5.82
CA GLY A 195 4.20 0.77 5.44
C GLY A 195 5.57 0.36 5.97
N ALA A 196 5.66 -0.05 7.24
CA ALA A 196 6.91 -0.40 7.90
C ALA A 196 7.57 -1.66 7.31
N TYR A 197 6.80 -2.71 7.06
CA TYR A 197 7.34 -3.92 6.42
C TYR A 197 7.67 -3.70 4.96
N THR A 198 6.87 -2.89 4.26
CA THR A 198 7.25 -2.45 2.93
C THR A 198 8.62 -1.76 2.98
N ALA A 199 8.83 -0.81 3.92
CA ALA A 199 10.12 -0.16 4.11
C ALA A 199 11.25 -1.17 4.35
N TYR A 200 11.03 -2.14 5.23
CA TYR A 200 12.02 -3.15 5.61
C TYR A 200 12.59 -3.86 4.38
N TYR A 201 11.71 -4.40 3.53
CA TYR A 201 12.11 -5.19 2.36
C TYR A 201 12.51 -4.32 1.16
N SER A 202 11.88 -3.16 1.00
CA SER A 202 12.13 -2.20 -0.08
C SER A 202 13.55 -1.65 -0.02
N ASN A 203 14.08 -1.34 1.17
CA ASN A 203 15.44 -0.83 1.31
C ASN A 203 16.49 -1.79 0.76
N GLU A 204 16.34 -3.09 1.03
CA GLU A 204 17.24 -4.11 0.49
C GLU A 204 17.07 -4.25 -1.02
N TYR A 205 15.83 -4.35 -1.50
CA TYR A 205 15.51 -4.49 -2.92
C TYR A 205 16.15 -3.38 -3.76
N TRP A 206 15.90 -2.13 -3.38
CA TRP A 206 16.39 -0.98 -4.12
C TRP A 206 17.91 -0.81 -4.03
N THR A 207 18.52 -1.21 -2.91
CA THR A 207 20.00 -1.24 -2.78
C THR A 207 20.63 -2.14 -3.84
N TYR A 208 19.98 -3.25 -4.22
CA TYR A 208 20.54 -4.21 -5.15
C TYR A 208 20.01 -4.11 -6.59
N ASN A 209 18.83 -3.52 -6.81
CA ASN A 209 18.14 -3.53 -8.12
C ASN A 209 18.02 -2.16 -8.78
N ASN A 210 18.38 -1.06 -8.12
CA ASN A 210 18.21 0.30 -8.68
C ASN A 210 18.90 0.45 -10.06
N ASP A 211 20.13 -0.04 -10.20
CA ASP A 211 20.89 0.06 -11.45
C ASP A 211 20.23 -0.70 -12.61
N ASP A 212 19.60 -1.85 -12.31
CA ASP A 212 18.88 -2.64 -13.31
C ASP A 212 17.64 -1.91 -13.82
N TRP A 213 16.92 -1.22 -12.92
CA TRP A 213 15.80 -0.38 -13.31
C TRP A 213 16.23 0.83 -14.14
N GLU A 214 17.30 1.53 -13.74
CA GLU A 214 17.84 2.66 -14.51
C GLU A 214 18.24 2.21 -15.92
N ALA A 215 18.82 1.01 -16.07
CA ALA A 215 19.19 0.43 -17.36
C ALA A 215 18.00 0.19 -18.31
N LEU A 216 16.77 0.08 -17.80
CA LEU A 216 15.57 -0.04 -18.63
C LEU A 216 15.24 1.25 -19.40
N HIS A 217 15.64 2.41 -18.89
CA HIS A 217 15.40 3.70 -19.54
C HIS A 217 16.37 3.97 -20.71
N PHE A 218 17.64 3.55 -20.62
CA PHE A 218 18.73 4.11 -21.43
C PHE A 218 19.16 3.33 -22.68
N ASP A 219 18.37 2.41 -23.23
CA ASP A 219 18.83 1.54 -24.35
C ASP A 219 18.40 2.01 -25.76
N ASP A 220 18.38 3.33 -25.98
CA ASP A 220 18.25 3.94 -27.31
C ASP A 220 19.62 3.95 -28.03
N GLY A 221 20.26 2.79 -28.21
CA GLY A 221 21.31 2.52 -29.22
C GLY A 221 22.57 3.42 -29.30
N ASN A 222 22.69 4.45 -28.47
CA ASN A 222 23.76 5.45 -28.50
C ASN A 222 24.54 5.37 -27.18
N SER A 223 25.33 4.30 -27.06
CA SER A 223 26.13 3.92 -25.88
C SER A 223 27.18 4.93 -25.40
N MET A 224 27.23 6.16 -25.95
CA MET A 224 28.26 7.15 -25.64
C MET A 224 27.91 8.08 -24.46
N THR A 225 26.68 8.07 -23.95
CA THR A 225 26.25 8.88 -22.78
C THR A 225 26.31 8.15 -21.44
N LYS A 226 26.59 6.84 -21.43
CA LYS A 226 26.67 6.02 -20.20
C LYS A 226 27.80 6.43 -19.24
N SER A 227 28.77 7.24 -19.71
CA SER A 227 30.00 7.60 -18.99
C SER A 227 29.97 8.97 -18.28
N LEU A 228 28.94 9.80 -18.45
CA LEU A 228 28.91 11.16 -17.87
C LEU A 228 27.82 11.40 -16.82
N HIS A 229 26.78 10.54 -16.74
CA HIS A 229 25.74 10.64 -15.71
C HIS A 229 25.95 9.75 -14.48
N THR A 230 26.82 8.74 -14.57
CA THR A 230 27.08 7.76 -13.50
C THR A 230 27.93 8.28 -12.35
N ALA A 231 28.54 9.47 -12.46
CA ALA A 231 29.45 9.98 -11.43
C ALA A 231 28.77 10.85 -10.35
N ASN A 232 27.50 11.27 -10.53
CA ASN A 232 26.83 12.21 -9.62
C ASN A 232 25.36 11.89 -9.27
N SER A 233 24.75 10.80 -9.76
CA SER A 233 23.35 10.45 -9.44
C SER A 233 23.17 9.38 -8.35
N SER A 234 24.25 8.77 -7.84
CA SER A 234 24.21 7.38 -7.37
C SER A 234 24.04 7.14 -5.86
N SER A 235 23.32 7.98 -5.10
CA SER A 235 22.94 7.58 -3.73
C SER A 235 21.61 8.11 -3.21
N SER A 236 20.95 9.03 -3.93
CA SER A 236 19.70 9.63 -3.46
C SER A 236 18.45 9.18 -4.23
N SER A 237 18.59 8.57 -5.41
CA SER A 237 17.45 8.14 -6.24
C SER A 237 16.65 7.01 -5.57
N TRP A 238 17.35 5.96 -5.12
CA TRP A 238 16.71 4.76 -4.59
C TRP A 238 15.91 5.00 -3.31
N ARG A 239 16.33 5.98 -2.50
CA ARG A 239 15.62 6.41 -1.27
C ARG A 239 14.25 7.01 -1.58
N THR A 240 14.12 7.72 -2.69
CA THR A 240 12.84 8.25 -3.16
C THR A 240 11.86 7.12 -3.48
N HIS A 241 12.34 6.03 -4.09
CA HIS A 241 11.51 4.84 -4.34
C HIS A 241 11.06 4.20 -3.03
N VAL A 242 11.96 4.02 -2.05
CA VAL A 242 11.57 3.54 -0.72
C VAL A 242 10.48 4.39 -0.07
N ARG A 243 10.54 5.72 -0.18
CA ARG A 243 9.46 6.60 0.32
C ARG A 243 8.14 6.37 -0.40
N ALA A 244 8.18 6.23 -1.72
CA ALA A 244 6.99 5.90 -2.51
C ALA A 244 6.40 4.55 -2.04
N ASP A 245 7.25 3.57 -1.77
CA ASP A 245 6.83 2.24 -1.30
C ASP A 245 6.16 2.33 0.08
N ILE A 246 6.75 3.09 1.01
CA ILE A 246 6.17 3.36 2.33
C ILE A 246 4.80 4.01 2.18
N GLY A 247 4.71 5.10 1.40
CA GLY A 247 3.45 5.81 1.18
C GLY A 247 2.40 4.91 0.54
N GLY A 248 2.77 4.18 -0.51
CA GLY A 248 1.89 3.23 -1.18
C GLY A 248 1.43 2.10 -0.27
N GLY A 249 2.32 1.59 0.60
CA GLY A 249 2.00 0.60 1.61
C GLY A 249 1.01 1.13 2.65
N ILE A 250 1.20 2.35 3.17
CA ILE A 250 0.27 2.96 4.14
C ILE A 250 -1.10 3.22 3.50
N VAL A 251 -1.13 3.83 2.31
CA VAL A 251 -2.37 4.14 1.59
C VAL A 251 -3.12 2.87 1.22
N GLY A 252 -2.40 1.93 0.60
CA GLY A 252 -2.91 0.62 0.22
C GLY A 252 -3.42 -0.16 1.42
N GLY A 253 -2.66 -0.19 2.50
CA GLY A 253 -3.01 -0.85 3.76
C GLY A 253 -4.26 -0.26 4.39
N ALA A 254 -4.37 1.07 4.48
CA ALA A 254 -5.53 1.74 5.06
C ALA A 254 -6.80 1.53 4.22
N MET A 255 -6.71 1.65 2.90
CA MET A 255 -7.85 1.44 2.00
C MET A 255 -8.27 -0.03 1.96
N GLY A 256 -7.29 -0.93 1.91
CA GLY A 256 -7.47 -2.37 1.99
C GLY A 256 -8.13 -2.81 3.29
N ALA A 257 -7.69 -2.26 4.43
CA ALA A 257 -8.28 -2.54 5.74
C ALA A 257 -9.77 -2.21 5.77
N ARG A 258 -10.15 -1.05 5.23
CA ARG A 258 -11.56 -0.63 5.21
C ARG A 258 -12.40 -1.51 4.30
N ALA A 259 -11.92 -1.79 3.09
CA ALA A 259 -12.61 -2.66 2.15
C ALA A 259 -12.78 -4.08 2.72
N GLY A 260 -11.72 -4.62 3.31
CA GLY A 260 -11.71 -5.92 3.97
C GLY A 260 -12.61 -5.98 5.20
N ALA A 261 -12.65 -4.93 6.02
CA ALA A 261 -13.54 -4.85 7.17
C ALA A 261 -15.01 -4.87 6.76
N ILE A 262 -15.37 -4.09 5.73
CA ILE A 262 -16.72 -4.07 5.17
C ILE A 262 -17.09 -5.45 4.63
N ALA A 263 -16.22 -6.07 3.83
CA ALA A 263 -16.41 -7.41 3.30
C ALA A 263 -16.62 -8.44 4.43
N GLY A 264 -15.74 -8.45 5.42
CA GLY A 264 -15.81 -9.35 6.57
C GLY A 264 -17.05 -9.13 7.44
N ALA A 265 -17.50 -7.89 7.59
CA ALA A 265 -18.74 -7.57 8.30
C ALA A 265 -19.98 -8.12 7.56
N THR A 266 -20.00 -8.05 6.22
CA THR A 266 -21.11 -8.61 5.43
C THR A 266 -21.18 -10.14 5.47
N ALA A 267 -20.07 -10.81 5.80
CA ALA A 267 -19.99 -12.26 5.99
C ALA A 267 -20.48 -12.74 7.38
N GLY A 268 -21.17 -11.90 8.16
CA GLY A 268 -21.75 -12.27 9.45
C GLY A 268 -21.14 -11.54 10.66
N GLY A 269 -20.52 -10.38 10.48
CA GLY A 269 -20.03 -9.50 11.55
C GLY A 269 -18.71 -9.93 12.21
N VAL A 270 -18.52 -11.24 12.42
CA VAL A 270 -17.32 -11.80 13.06
C VAL A 270 -16.07 -11.68 12.18
N GLY A 271 -16.24 -11.52 10.86
CA GLY A 271 -15.15 -11.45 9.91
C GLY A 271 -14.52 -10.06 9.73
N ALA A 272 -15.02 -9.00 10.37
CA ALA A 272 -14.58 -7.63 10.09
C ALA A 272 -13.08 -7.41 10.38
N LEU A 273 -12.57 -7.87 11.52
CA LEU A 273 -11.15 -7.69 11.87
C LEU A 273 -10.21 -8.56 11.00
N PRO A 274 -10.40 -9.89 10.89
CA PRO A 274 -9.60 -10.69 9.94
C PRO A 274 -9.71 -10.20 8.50
N GLY A 275 -10.90 -9.70 8.13
CA GLY A 275 -11.17 -9.03 6.87
C GLY A 275 -10.29 -7.81 6.68
N ALA A 276 -10.22 -6.93 7.68
CA ALA A 276 -9.39 -5.73 7.65
C ALA A 276 -7.91 -6.07 7.50
N VAL A 277 -7.40 -7.06 8.24
CA VAL A 277 -5.98 -7.43 8.17
C VAL A 277 -5.63 -7.97 6.79
N SER A 278 -6.36 -8.96 6.32
CA SER A 278 -6.11 -9.55 5.00
C SER A 278 -6.28 -8.51 3.89
N GLY A 279 -7.30 -7.66 3.99
CA GLY A 279 -7.51 -6.59 3.03
C GLY A 279 -6.40 -5.56 3.03
N ALA A 280 -5.84 -5.22 4.19
CA ALA A 280 -4.70 -4.34 4.30
C ALA A 280 -3.43 -4.95 3.72
N VAL A 281 -3.21 -6.25 3.90
CA VAL A 281 -2.07 -6.94 3.29
C VAL A 281 -2.20 -6.87 1.76
N SER A 282 -3.34 -7.26 1.18
CA SER A 282 -3.55 -7.20 -0.27
C SER A 282 -3.46 -5.78 -0.82
N GLY A 283 -4.17 -4.85 -0.18
CA GLY A 283 -4.20 -3.43 -0.57
C GLY A 283 -2.82 -2.80 -0.42
N GLY A 284 -2.11 -3.16 0.64
CA GLY A 284 -0.74 -2.78 0.93
C GLY A 284 0.23 -3.16 -0.15
N ILE A 285 0.24 -4.44 -0.54
CA ILE A 285 1.06 -4.96 -1.65
C ILE A 285 0.71 -4.22 -2.95
N ALA A 286 -0.57 -4.16 -3.32
CA ALA A 286 -0.99 -3.52 -4.57
C ALA A 286 -0.69 -2.01 -4.60
N GLY A 287 -0.77 -1.36 -3.44
CA GLY A 287 -0.44 0.05 -3.25
C GLY A 287 1.06 0.31 -3.32
N SER A 288 1.87 -0.43 -2.56
CA SER A 288 3.32 -0.25 -2.53
C SER A 288 3.95 -0.58 -3.87
N VAL A 289 3.63 -1.72 -4.49
CA VAL A 289 4.15 -2.11 -5.81
C VAL A 289 3.78 -1.08 -6.88
N GLY A 290 2.51 -0.62 -6.86
CA GLY A 290 2.03 0.41 -7.78
C GLY A 290 2.75 1.75 -7.61
N ALA A 291 2.87 2.24 -6.36
CA ALA A 291 3.58 3.47 -6.04
C ALA A 291 5.05 3.42 -6.45
N SER A 292 5.71 2.31 -6.12
CA SER A 292 7.11 2.05 -6.40
C SER A 292 7.43 2.12 -7.88
N ALA A 293 6.74 1.29 -8.68
CA ALA A 293 6.93 1.21 -10.12
C ALA A 293 6.53 2.51 -10.81
N ALA A 294 5.45 3.16 -10.36
CA ALA A 294 5.08 4.47 -10.87
C ALA A 294 6.16 5.52 -10.58
N SER A 295 6.72 5.55 -9.37
CA SER A 295 7.72 6.56 -8.99
C SER A 295 8.98 6.53 -9.88
N ILE A 296 9.46 5.34 -10.23
CA ILE A 296 10.63 5.20 -11.09
C ILE A 296 10.30 5.42 -12.55
N VAL A 297 9.19 4.88 -13.03
CA VAL A 297 8.81 4.98 -14.45
C VAL A 297 8.37 6.40 -14.82
N LEU A 298 7.66 7.10 -13.93
CA LEU A 298 7.26 8.48 -14.18
C LEU A 298 8.46 9.43 -14.24
N SER A 299 9.55 9.11 -13.52
CA SER A 299 10.80 9.88 -13.62
C SER A 299 11.47 9.82 -15.00
N TRP A 300 11.00 8.93 -15.88
CA TRP A 300 11.52 8.77 -17.24
C TRP A 300 10.84 9.69 -18.27
N PHE A 301 9.75 10.37 -17.91
CA PHE A 301 8.95 11.25 -18.77
C PHE A 301 9.13 12.72 -18.41
#